data_AF-A0A7X3VYZ4-F1
#
_entry.id   AF-A0A7X3VYZ4-F1
#
_cell.length_a   1.000
_cell.length_b   1.000
_cell.length_c   1.000
_cell.angle_alpha   90.00
_cell.angle_beta   90.00
_cell.angle_gamma   90.00
#
_symmetry.space_group_name_H-M   'P 1'
#
loop_
_entity.id
_entity.type
_entity.pdbx_description
1 polymer ?
#
loop_
_entity_poly.entity_id
_entity_poly.type
_entity_poly.pdbx_seq_one_letter_code
_entity_poly.pdbx_strand_id
1 'polypeptide(L)'
;MEWSITADDLASRDVTGVESLITRMERELRGTGPPIEGFRFLNSTTQMLEFSREIETEVQANPTDADLYVGFQKVDKLQGELRRYRRLQQAGVRLAAYGEGSLPETLTDFEDLWTPLSRNIHALENQWFLVSSSPSPIAFVGWEISSKSVFGIGGLSAPGKEFKGFVTDDRRIVHPIIAHLESVRAGTAPAPEPPHAGRIMAVTIVDDSPEYAVLRSRAADLAEEGGGEVVLFELSAASYLVSPYPEENRRKWVRVLGEREMLIFGRASLARQLECLRSRGVGAGIILSTAHGFRHLAEWVERENISMILIPASMANPSLLDRLRGYRLDGLLEHTDRPVMLVEPGGSMRRAGRSTLDNC
;
A
#
# COMPACT_ATOMS: atom_id res chain seq x y z
N MET A 1 -4.44 11.07 6.25
CA MET A 1 -4.72 11.04 7.70
C MET A 1 -3.65 10.22 8.39
N GLU A 2 -3.11 10.71 9.51
CA GLU A 2 -2.20 9.94 10.37
C GLU A 2 -2.99 9.06 11.35
N TRP A 3 -2.84 7.73 11.28
CA TRP A 3 -3.54 6.75 12.11
C TRP A 3 -2.80 6.46 13.43
N SER A 4 -2.41 7.52 14.12
CA SER A 4 -1.76 7.48 15.44
C SER A 4 -2.33 8.57 16.33
N ILE A 5 -2.32 8.38 17.65
CA ILE A 5 -2.58 9.47 18.61
C ILE A 5 -1.38 10.42 18.60
N THR A 6 -1.62 11.65 18.15
CA THR A 6 -0.59 12.69 18.02
C THR A 6 -0.46 13.53 19.29
N ALA A 7 0.58 14.38 19.37
CA ALA A 7 0.72 15.35 20.46
C ALA A 7 -0.46 16.32 20.54
N ASP A 8 -1.02 16.73 19.39
CA ASP A 8 -2.18 17.62 19.32
C ASP A 8 -3.45 16.94 19.87
N ASP A 9 -3.58 15.62 19.65
CA ASP A 9 -4.71 14.85 20.19
C ASP A 9 -4.66 14.81 21.73
N LEU A 10 -3.46 14.71 22.31
CA LEU A 10 -3.20 14.70 23.76
C LEU A 10 -3.27 16.08 24.42
N ALA A 11 -3.05 17.16 23.67
CA ALA A 11 -3.09 18.54 24.17
C ALA A 11 -4.52 19.08 24.39
N SER A 12 -5.52 18.32 23.97
CA SER A 12 -6.93 18.61 24.12
C SER A 12 -7.44 18.40 25.57
N ARG A 13 -8.75 18.61 25.80
CA ARG A 13 -9.39 18.23 27.07
C ARG A 13 -9.39 16.71 27.32
N ASP A 14 -9.12 15.90 26.29
CA ASP A 14 -8.97 14.46 26.40
C ASP A 14 -7.51 14.07 26.60
N VAL A 15 -7.14 13.78 27.85
CA VAL A 15 -5.79 13.33 28.23
C VAL A 15 -5.40 11.98 27.62
N THR A 16 -6.36 11.23 27.08
CA THR A 16 -6.12 9.93 26.42
C THR A 16 -5.90 10.06 24.92
N GLY A 17 -6.32 11.18 24.31
CA GLY A 17 -6.22 11.45 22.87
C GLY A 17 -7.21 10.71 21.96
N VAL A 18 -8.02 9.78 22.47
CA VAL A 18 -8.93 8.95 21.65
C VAL A 18 -10.11 9.76 21.08
N GLU A 19 -10.74 10.61 21.88
CA GLU A 19 -11.84 11.48 21.40
C GLU A 19 -11.33 12.53 20.41
N SER A 20 -10.11 13.02 20.64
CA SER A 20 -9.49 14.00 19.75
C SER A 20 -9.06 13.39 18.43
N LEU A 21 -8.59 12.15 18.44
CA LEU A 21 -8.39 11.37 17.22
C LEU A 21 -9.69 11.24 16.42
N ILE A 22 -10.82 10.93 17.06
CA ILE A 22 -12.13 10.84 16.39
C ILE A 22 -12.57 12.21 15.84
N THR A 23 -12.35 13.28 16.60
CA THR A 23 -12.61 14.65 16.14
C THR A 23 -11.75 15.01 14.93
N ARG A 24 -10.51 14.50 14.89
CA ARG A 24 -9.61 14.64 13.74
C ARG A 24 -10.07 13.80 12.55
N MET A 25 -10.58 12.58 12.76
CA MET A 25 -11.21 11.77 11.72
C MET A 25 -12.38 12.52 11.09
N GLU A 26 -13.29 13.07 11.89
CA GLU A 26 -14.41 13.91 11.43
C GLU A 26 -13.91 15.08 10.58
N ARG A 27 -12.86 15.78 11.01
CA ARG A 27 -12.33 16.92 10.27
C ARG A 27 -11.67 16.52 8.94
N GLU A 28 -10.88 15.45 8.92
CA GLU A 28 -10.05 15.08 7.78
C GLU A 28 -10.78 14.20 6.75
N LEU A 29 -11.72 13.36 7.19
CA LEU A 29 -12.35 12.33 6.34
C LEU A 29 -13.77 12.71 5.91
N ARG A 30 -14.43 13.68 6.54
CA ARG A 30 -15.76 14.14 6.13
C ARG A 30 -15.77 14.81 4.75
N GLY A 31 -14.73 15.56 4.43
CA GLY A 31 -14.73 16.49 3.30
C GLY A 31 -15.87 17.52 3.43
N THR A 32 -16.65 17.70 2.35
CA THR A 32 -17.86 18.56 2.33
C THR A 32 -19.16 17.81 2.59
N GLY A 33 -19.09 16.52 2.97
CA GLY A 33 -20.25 15.68 3.22
C GLY A 33 -20.95 15.95 4.56
N PRO A 34 -22.06 15.25 4.85
CA PRO A 34 -22.69 15.28 6.17
C PRO A 34 -21.73 14.77 7.26
N PRO A 35 -22.00 15.07 8.55
CA PRO A 35 -21.20 14.53 9.66
C PRO A 35 -20.97 13.03 9.54
N ILE A 36 -19.85 12.56 10.08
CA ILE A 36 -19.60 11.13 10.18
C ILE A 36 -20.52 10.55 11.27
N GLU A 37 -21.27 9.51 10.90
CA GLU A 37 -22.29 8.88 11.75
C GLU A 37 -21.88 7.45 12.09
N GLY A 38 -22.72 6.71 12.81
CA GLY A 38 -22.47 5.30 13.13
C GLY A 38 -21.42 5.04 14.22
N PHE A 39 -20.92 6.08 14.90
CA PHE A 39 -19.97 5.93 15.99
C PHE A 39 -20.65 5.54 17.31
N ARG A 40 -20.08 4.55 17.99
CA ARG A 40 -20.35 4.27 19.40
C ARG A 40 -19.05 4.22 20.19
N PHE A 41 -18.94 5.07 21.20
CA PHE A 41 -17.82 5.06 22.13
C PHE A 41 -17.89 3.86 23.07
N LEU A 42 -16.73 3.26 23.32
CA LEU A 42 -16.56 2.09 24.16
C LEU A 42 -15.53 2.43 25.25
N ASN A 43 -15.96 2.31 26.51
CA ASN A 43 -15.12 2.53 27.69
C ASN A 43 -15.05 1.29 28.59
N SER A 44 -15.65 0.18 28.16
CA SER A 44 -15.73 -1.08 28.91
C SER A 44 -15.04 -2.18 28.13
N THR A 45 -14.02 -2.81 28.73
CA THR A 45 -13.31 -3.94 28.14
C THR A 45 -14.24 -5.13 27.86
N THR A 46 -15.28 -5.34 28.68
CA THR A 46 -16.32 -6.33 28.43
C THR A 46 -17.09 -6.03 27.15
N GLN A 47 -17.57 -4.80 26.96
CA GLN A 47 -18.28 -4.42 25.74
C GLN A 47 -17.39 -4.50 24.50
N MET A 48 -16.13 -4.06 24.61
CA MET A 48 -15.17 -4.19 23.52
C MET A 48 -14.94 -5.66 23.12
N LEU A 49 -14.90 -6.57 24.11
CA LEU A 49 -14.75 -7.99 23.87
C LEU A 49 -15.99 -8.56 23.18
N GLU A 50 -17.18 -8.18 23.63
CA GLU A 50 -18.46 -8.54 22.99
C GLU A 50 -18.48 -8.12 21.52
N PHE A 51 -18.18 -6.86 21.21
CA PHE A 51 -18.08 -6.37 19.82
C PHE A 51 -17.07 -7.15 19.00
N SER A 52 -15.89 -7.44 19.57
CA SER A 52 -14.89 -8.26 18.88
C SER A 52 -15.44 -9.65 18.54
N ARG A 53 -16.21 -10.28 19.45
CA ARG A 53 -16.81 -11.60 19.21
C ARG A 53 -17.95 -11.56 18.22
N GLU A 54 -18.73 -10.49 18.20
CA GLU A 54 -19.80 -10.30 17.21
C GLU A 54 -19.21 -10.17 15.80
N ILE A 55 -18.17 -9.34 15.62
CA ILE A 55 -17.49 -9.18 14.33
C ILE A 55 -16.91 -10.53 13.84
N GLU A 56 -16.18 -11.24 14.71
CA GLU A 56 -15.65 -12.58 14.39
C GLU A 56 -16.76 -13.56 13.98
N THR A 57 -17.90 -13.53 14.66
CA THR A 57 -19.04 -14.41 14.38
C THR A 57 -19.68 -14.08 13.03
N GLU A 58 -19.84 -12.79 12.71
CA GLU A 58 -20.44 -12.31 11.46
C GLU A 58 -19.61 -12.73 10.24
N VAL A 59 -18.29 -12.51 10.28
CA VAL A 59 -17.40 -12.91 9.17
C VAL A 59 -17.30 -14.42 9.04
N GLN A 60 -17.40 -15.17 10.15
CA GLN A 60 -17.39 -16.63 10.12
C GLN A 60 -18.68 -17.21 9.51
N ALA A 61 -19.83 -16.61 9.84
CA ALA A 61 -21.13 -17.06 9.36
C ALA A 61 -21.33 -16.77 7.86
N ASN A 62 -20.67 -15.73 7.34
CA ASN A 62 -20.79 -15.28 5.96
C ASN A 62 -19.41 -15.17 5.29
N PRO A 63 -18.71 -16.29 5.05
CA PRO A 63 -17.28 -16.27 4.67
C PRO A 63 -17.02 -15.87 3.22
N THR A 64 -18.05 -15.82 2.36
CA THR A 64 -17.89 -15.44 0.95
C THR A 64 -17.34 -14.02 0.86
N ASP A 65 -16.13 -13.90 0.31
CA ASP A 65 -15.37 -12.66 0.22
C ASP A 65 -15.11 -11.95 1.55
N ALA A 66 -15.29 -12.63 2.68
CA ALA A 66 -15.09 -12.05 3.99
C ALA A 66 -13.61 -11.76 4.23
N ASP A 67 -13.35 -10.61 4.84
CA ASP A 67 -12.04 -10.21 5.31
C ASP A 67 -12.08 -9.80 6.77
N LEU A 68 -10.96 -9.97 7.47
CA LEU A 68 -10.82 -9.50 8.84
C LEU A 68 -9.37 -9.13 9.14
N TYR A 69 -9.19 -7.86 9.49
CA TYR A 69 -7.96 -7.27 9.97
C TYR A 69 -7.99 -7.19 11.49
N VAL A 70 -6.93 -7.65 12.16
CA VAL A 70 -6.96 -7.89 13.61
C VAL A 70 -5.69 -7.39 14.29
N GLY A 71 -5.86 -6.53 15.28
CA GLY A 71 -4.76 -6.06 16.13
C GLY A 71 -4.68 -6.84 17.43
N PHE A 72 -3.51 -7.43 17.71
CA PHE A 72 -3.26 -8.16 18.96
C PHE A 72 -2.34 -7.43 19.93
N GLN A 73 -1.73 -6.32 19.54
CA GLN A 73 -0.66 -5.62 20.26
C GLN A 73 0.65 -6.45 20.39
N LYS A 74 0.58 -7.74 20.77
CA LYS A 74 1.71 -8.67 20.90
C LYS A 74 1.38 -10.06 20.34
N VAL A 75 2.38 -10.75 19.82
CA VAL A 75 2.26 -12.10 19.25
C VAL A 75 1.72 -13.12 20.26
N ASP A 76 2.10 -13.04 21.53
CA ASP A 76 1.62 -13.96 22.58
C ASP A 76 0.09 -13.93 22.75
N LYS A 77 -0.54 -12.78 22.45
CA LYS A 77 -2.00 -12.65 22.49
C LYS A 77 -2.66 -13.38 21.32
N LEU A 78 -2.06 -13.32 20.13
CA LEU A 78 -2.49 -14.15 18.99
C LEU A 78 -2.31 -15.64 19.32
N GLN A 79 -1.19 -16.03 19.93
CA GLN A 79 -0.92 -17.42 20.31
C GLN A 79 -2.03 -18.01 21.20
N GLY A 80 -2.55 -17.21 22.14
CA GLY A 80 -3.68 -17.59 22.99
C GLY A 80 -5.00 -17.80 22.22
N GLU A 81 -5.12 -17.27 21.01
CA GLU A 81 -6.35 -17.26 20.20
C GLU A 81 -6.22 -18.08 18.90
N LEU A 82 -5.09 -18.76 18.64
CA LEU A 82 -4.83 -19.46 17.36
C LEU A 82 -5.93 -20.44 16.95
N ARG A 83 -6.54 -21.14 17.90
CA ARG A 83 -7.65 -22.07 17.62
C ARG A 83 -8.84 -21.35 16.99
N ARG A 84 -9.11 -20.12 17.39
CA ARG A 84 -10.20 -19.30 16.86
C ARG A 84 -9.87 -18.83 15.45
N TYR A 85 -8.69 -18.26 15.25
CA TYR A 85 -8.30 -17.71 13.95
C TYR A 85 -8.07 -18.79 12.89
N ARG A 86 -7.64 -20.01 13.29
CA ARG A 86 -7.70 -21.20 12.42
C ARG A 86 -9.11 -21.50 11.90
N ARG A 87 -10.12 -21.43 12.77
CA ARG A 87 -11.51 -21.69 12.35
C ARG A 87 -12.01 -20.65 11.35
N LEU A 88 -11.61 -19.39 11.51
CA LEU A 88 -11.92 -18.33 10.55
C LEU A 88 -11.25 -18.58 9.20
N GLN A 89 -9.95 -18.92 9.16
CA GLN A 89 -9.26 -19.26 7.92
C GLN A 89 -9.89 -20.49 7.24
N GLN A 90 -10.20 -21.53 8.02
CA GLN A 90 -10.86 -22.74 7.51
C GLN A 90 -12.26 -22.49 6.97
N ALA A 91 -12.96 -21.47 7.48
CA ALA A 91 -14.24 -21.04 6.94
C ALA A 91 -14.11 -20.28 5.62
N GLY A 92 -12.90 -19.85 5.23
CA GLY A 92 -12.62 -19.09 4.01
C GLY A 92 -12.42 -17.59 4.21
N VAL A 93 -12.37 -17.12 5.47
CA VAL A 93 -12.15 -15.70 5.78
C VAL A 93 -10.70 -15.31 5.46
N ARG A 94 -10.50 -14.24 4.71
CA ARG A 94 -9.17 -13.65 4.47
C ARG A 94 -8.73 -12.88 5.72
N LEU A 95 -7.65 -13.32 6.35
CA LEU A 95 -7.21 -12.75 7.63
C LEU A 95 -5.88 -12.01 7.48
N ALA A 96 -5.74 -10.90 8.21
CA ALA A 96 -4.49 -10.19 8.42
C ALA A 96 -4.38 -9.77 9.89
N ALA A 97 -3.34 -10.23 10.59
CA ALA A 97 -3.11 -9.95 12.00
C ALA A 97 -1.86 -9.08 12.20
N TYR A 98 -1.88 -8.22 13.23
CA TYR A 98 -0.86 -7.20 13.47
C TYR A 98 -0.42 -7.18 14.94
N GLY A 99 0.87 -7.01 15.20
CA GLY A 99 1.38 -6.76 16.55
C GLY A 99 2.89 -6.92 16.72
N GLU A 100 3.36 -6.69 17.95
CA GLU A 100 4.78 -6.81 18.33
C GLU A 100 5.21 -8.28 18.46
N GLY A 101 6.41 -8.59 17.96
CA GLY A 101 7.02 -9.92 18.06
C GLY A 101 6.86 -10.76 16.78
N SER A 102 7.55 -11.90 16.76
CA SER A 102 7.56 -12.83 15.62
C SER A 102 6.82 -14.12 15.99
N LEU A 103 6.16 -14.72 15.00
CA LEU A 103 5.60 -16.06 15.18
C LEU A 103 6.73 -17.06 15.46
N PRO A 104 6.54 -18.02 16.37
CA PRO A 104 7.40 -19.18 16.50
C PRO A 104 7.50 -19.93 15.17
N GLU A 105 8.67 -20.50 14.87
CA GLU A 105 8.92 -21.31 13.66
C GLU A 105 7.98 -22.53 13.53
N THR A 106 7.31 -22.92 14.62
CA THR A 106 6.33 -24.02 14.64
C THR A 106 4.95 -23.63 14.08
N LEU A 107 4.72 -22.36 13.73
CA LEU A 107 3.44 -21.83 13.26
C LEU A 107 3.50 -21.33 11.80
N THR A 108 4.13 -22.11 10.92
CA THR A 108 4.29 -21.80 9.49
C THR A 108 2.97 -21.53 8.78
N ASP A 109 1.88 -22.20 9.16
CA ASP A 109 0.54 -22.03 8.57
C ASP A 109 -0.06 -20.62 8.79
N PHE A 110 0.60 -19.79 9.61
CA PHE A 110 0.20 -18.42 9.94
C PHE A 110 1.23 -17.37 9.50
N GLU A 111 2.28 -17.74 8.79
CA GLU A 111 3.28 -16.76 8.34
C GLU A 111 2.66 -15.65 7.49
N ASP A 112 1.77 -16.01 6.57
CA ASP A 112 1.05 -15.03 5.75
C ASP A 112 0.00 -14.23 6.53
N LEU A 113 -0.43 -14.72 7.70
CA LEU A 113 -1.39 -14.05 8.57
C LEU A 113 -0.74 -12.88 9.32
N TRP A 114 0.48 -13.06 9.84
CA TRP A 114 1.04 -12.17 10.86
C TRP A 114 1.95 -11.09 10.28
N THR A 115 1.66 -9.86 10.66
CA THR A 115 2.43 -8.66 10.33
C THR A 115 3.21 -8.21 11.58
N PRO A 116 4.53 -8.44 11.64
CA PRO A 116 5.33 -8.02 12.79
C PRO A 116 5.53 -6.51 12.80
N LEU A 117 5.35 -5.88 13.95
CA LEU A 117 5.44 -4.43 14.12
C LEU A 117 6.52 -4.03 15.12
N SER A 118 7.17 -2.90 14.84
CA SER A 118 7.89 -2.16 15.87
C SER A 118 6.90 -1.61 16.90
N ARG A 119 7.35 -1.49 18.15
CA ARG A 119 6.47 -1.01 19.23
C ARG A 119 6.16 0.48 19.08
N ASN A 120 4.91 0.82 18.81
CA ASN A 120 4.39 2.18 18.91
C ASN A 120 3.02 2.19 19.62
N ILE A 121 2.99 2.61 20.88
CA ILE A 121 1.77 2.56 21.70
C ILE A 121 0.67 3.54 21.23
N HIS A 122 0.98 4.45 20.33
CA HIS A 122 0.04 5.45 19.82
C HIS A 122 -0.54 5.06 18.45
N ALA A 123 0.15 4.21 17.70
CA ALA A 123 -0.26 3.78 16.37
C ALA A 123 -1.41 2.79 16.41
N LEU A 124 -2.34 2.92 15.45
CA LEU A 124 -3.52 2.07 15.30
C LEU A 124 -3.12 0.59 15.14
N GLU A 125 -2.14 0.30 14.29
CA GLU A 125 -1.71 -1.07 13.99
C GLU A 125 -1.15 -1.82 15.20
N ASN A 126 -0.74 -1.10 16.24
CA ASN A 126 -0.28 -1.67 17.51
C ASN A 126 -1.40 -1.82 18.56
N GLN A 127 -2.64 -1.41 18.29
CA GLN A 127 -3.76 -1.51 19.23
C GLN A 127 -4.54 -2.81 19.09
N TRP A 128 -5.57 -2.96 19.93
CA TRP A 128 -6.59 -3.98 19.76
C TRP A 128 -7.65 -3.47 18.79
N PHE A 129 -7.80 -4.12 17.64
CA PHE A 129 -8.81 -3.76 16.64
C PHE A 129 -9.33 -4.97 15.89
N LEU A 130 -10.55 -4.86 15.38
CA LEU A 130 -11.13 -5.77 14.40
C LEU A 130 -11.80 -4.93 13.33
N VAL A 131 -11.37 -5.07 12.08
CA VAL A 131 -11.88 -4.29 10.95
C VAL A 131 -12.18 -5.21 9.79
N SER A 132 -13.33 -5.02 9.16
CA SER A 132 -13.80 -5.82 8.03
C SER A 132 -14.50 -4.92 7.02
N SER A 133 -14.31 -5.21 5.73
CA SER A 133 -15.09 -4.61 4.63
C SER A 133 -16.27 -5.49 4.21
N SER A 134 -16.21 -6.79 4.47
CA SER A 134 -17.19 -7.78 4.02
C SER A 134 -17.37 -8.90 5.07
N PRO A 135 -18.61 -9.33 5.38
CA PRO A 135 -19.87 -9.07 4.67
C PRO A 135 -20.48 -7.69 4.96
N SER A 136 -20.16 -7.12 6.11
CA SER A 136 -20.69 -5.85 6.59
C SER A 136 -19.51 -4.96 7.01
N PRO A 137 -19.32 -3.80 6.38
CA PRO A 137 -18.24 -2.88 6.76
C PRO A 137 -18.36 -2.49 8.24
N ILE A 138 -17.32 -2.78 9.02
CA ILE A 138 -17.28 -2.46 10.44
C ILE A 138 -15.84 -2.30 10.91
N ALA A 139 -15.62 -1.33 11.78
CA ALA A 139 -14.35 -1.10 12.45
C ALA A 139 -14.58 -0.97 13.95
N PHE A 140 -14.01 -1.88 14.71
CA PHE A 140 -13.82 -1.77 16.15
C PHE A 140 -12.35 -1.44 16.42
N VAL A 141 -12.09 -0.42 17.25
CA VAL A 141 -10.74 -0.10 17.71
C VAL A 141 -10.76 0.25 19.20
N GLY A 142 -10.03 -0.51 20.01
CA GLY A 142 -9.76 -0.26 21.42
C GLY A 142 -8.30 0.16 21.63
N TRP A 143 -8.07 1.44 21.89
CA TRP A 143 -6.76 1.92 22.34
C TRP A 143 -6.52 1.53 23.78
N GLU A 144 -5.35 0.95 24.05
CA GLU A 144 -4.90 0.77 25.42
C GLU A 144 -4.33 2.09 25.95
N ILE A 145 -5.04 2.70 26.89
CA ILE A 145 -4.70 4.00 27.50
C ILE A 145 -3.97 3.84 28.84
N SER A 146 -3.60 2.61 29.17
CA SER A 146 -2.81 2.26 30.35
C SER A 146 -1.40 2.87 30.31
N SER A 147 -0.65 2.74 31.40
CA SER A 147 0.73 3.21 31.44
C SER A 147 1.63 2.46 30.44
N LYS A 148 2.65 3.14 29.91
CA LYS A 148 3.57 2.58 28.93
C LYS A 148 4.22 1.26 29.38
N SER A 149 4.43 1.09 30.69
CA SER A 149 5.05 -0.10 31.28
C SER A 149 4.16 -1.35 31.23
N VAL A 150 2.84 -1.20 31.13
CA VAL A 150 1.90 -2.34 31.10
C VAL A 150 1.24 -2.54 29.73
N PHE A 151 1.48 -1.66 28.76
CA PHE A 151 0.99 -1.78 27.39
C PHE A 151 1.22 -3.18 26.80
N GLY A 152 0.16 -3.82 26.32
CA GLY A 152 0.22 -5.15 25.70
C GLY A 152 0.58 -6.31 26.64
N ILE A 153 0.82 -6.07 27.94
CA ILE A 153 1.18 -7.10 28.92
C ILE A 153 -0.05 -7.56 29.71
N GLY A 154 -0.31 -8.88 29.77
CA GLY A 154 -1.44 -9.43 30.52
C GLY A 154 -2.78 -9.35 29.80
N GLY A 155 -3.82 -9.91 30.43
CA GLY A 155 -5.18 -9.96 29.91
C GLY A 155 -5.98 -8.66 30.10
N LEU A 156 -7.19 -8.60 29.53
CA LEU A 156 -8.06 -7.42 29.57
C LEU A 156 -8.43 -6.95 30.99
N SER A 157 -8.44 -7.86 31.96
CA SER A 157 -8.77 -7.59 33.37
C SER A 157 -7.54 -7.48 34.29
N ALA A 158 -6.33 -7.42 33.73
CA ALA A 158 -5.12 -7.30 34.54
C ALA A 158 -5.10 -5.94 35.27
N PRO A 159 -4.59 -5.86 36.51
CA PRO A 159 -4.52 -4.60 37.25
C PRO A 159 -3.81 -3.48 36.47
N GLY A 160 -4.42 -2.30 36.42
CA GLY A 160 -3.89 -1.14 35.70
C GLY A 160 -4.12 -1.14 34.19
N LYS A 161 -4.86 -2.12 33.64
CA LYS A 161 -5.32 -2.10 32.25
C LYS A 161 -6.53 -1.20 32.08
N GLU A 162 -6.41 -0.27 31.15
CA GLU A 162 -7.47 0.66 30.78
C GLU A 162 -7.53 0.76 29.26
N PHE A 163 -8.75 0.80 28.73
CA PHE A 163 -9.00 0.89 27.30
C PHE A 163 -10.09 1.90 27.01
N LYS A 164 -9.92 2.62 25.90
CA LYS A 164 -10.92 3.51 25.34
C LYS A 164 -10.94 3.33 23.83
N GLY A 165 -12.12 3.31 23.25
CA GLY A 165 -12.26 2.94 21.86
C GLY A 165 -13.59 3.33 21.26
N PHE A 166 -13.79 2.87 20.04
CA PHE A 166 -15.04 3.06 19.32
C PHE A 166 -15.35 1.87 18.42
N VAL A 167 -16.61 1.80 18.01
CA VAL A 167 -17.05 1.01 16.86
C VAL A 167 -17.75 1.94 15.87
N THR A 168 -17.58 1.68 14.57
CA THR A 168 -18.27 2.38 13.48
C THR A 168 -18.49 1.47 12.29
N ASP A 169 -19.60 1.68 11.58
CA ASP A 169 -19.92 1.09 10.28
C ASP A 169 -19.80 2.11 9.12
N ASP A 170 -19.33 3.33 9.41
CA ASP A 170 -19.17 4.36 8.40
C ASP A 170 -17.98 4.02 7.47
N ARG A 171 -18.31 3.73 6.21
CA ARG A 171 -17.34 3.34 5.18
C ARG A 171 -16.25 4.38 4.93
N ARG A 172 -16.50 5.65 5.24
CA ARG A 172 -15.50 6.73 5.15
C ARG A 172 -14.40 6.58 6.20
N ILE A 173 -14.60 5.75 7.21
CA ILE A 173 -13.61 5.39 8.23
C ILE A 173 -13.09 3.98 8.00
N VAL A 174 -13.99 3.01 7.80
CA VAL A 174 -13.63 1.59 7.61
C VAL A 174 -12.65 1.40 6.45
N HIS A 175 -12.94 1.97 5.27
CA HIS A 175 -12.07 1.76 4.10
C HIS A 175 -10.69 2.43 4.26
N PRO A 176 -10.58 3.68 4.74
CA PRO A 176 -9.26 4.27 5.00
C PRO A 176 -8.44 3.56 6.08
N ILE A 177 -9.07 2.97 7.11
CA ILE A 177 -8.37 2.12 8.08
C ILE A 177 -7.79 0.88 7.39
N ILE A 178 -8.58 0.18 6.57
CA ILE A 178 -8.11 -0.99 5.82
C ILE A 178 -6.96 -0.61 4.88
N ALA A 179 -7.09 0.49 4.14
CA ALA A 179 -6.04 0.98 3.26
C ALA A 179 -4.74 1.28 4.01
N HIS A 180 -4.83 1.86 5.21
CA HIS A 180 -3.67 2.06 6.10
C HIS A 180 -3.06 0.74 6.53
N LEU A 181 -3.85 -0.21 7.01
CA LEU A 181 -3.37 -1.52 7.47
C LEU A 181 -2.68 -2.31 6.34
N GLU A 182 -3.25 -2.30 5.13
CA GLU A 182 -2.60 -2.88 3.95
C GLU A 182 -1.29 -2.17 3.60
N SER A 183 -1.22 -0.84 3.75
CA SER A 183 0.03 -0.10 3.56
C SER A 183 1.08 -0.46 4.62
N VAL A 184 0.67 -0.65 5.88
CA VAL A 184 1.55 -1.11 6.96
C VAL A 184 2.09 -2.49 6.61
N ARG A 185 1.21 -3.44 6.27
CA ARG A 185 1.58 -4.81 5.88
C ARG A 185 2.54 -4.85 4.70
N ALA A 186 2.30 -4.00 3.69
CA ALA A 186 3.18 -3.85 2.55
C ALA A 186 4.55 -3.23 2.90
N GLY A 187 4.61 -2.35 3.92
CA GLY A 187 5.84 -1.72 4.40
C GLY A 187 6.64 -2.56 5.40
N THR A 188 6.00 -3.52 6.08
CA THR A 188 6.61 -4.49 7.01
C THR A 188 6.98 -5.81 6.36
N ALA A 189 6.44 -6.11 5.18
CA ALA A 189 7.09 -7.04 4.29
C ALA A 189 8.56 -6.58 4.18
N PRO A 190 9.56 -7.48 4.26
CA PRO A 190 10.92 -7.08 3.94
C PRO A 190 10.81 -6.29 2.64
N ALA A 191 11.27 -5.03 2.66
CA ALA A 191 11.49 -4.31 1.42
C ALA A 191 12.19 -5.34 0.54
N PRO A 192 11.61 -5.73 -0.62
CA PRO A 192 12.28 -6.70 -1.46
C PRO A 192 13.70 -6.16 -1.56
N GLU A 193 14.70 -6.96 -1.13
CA GLU A 193 16.09 -6.54 -1.20
C GLU A 193 16.22 -5.90 -2.58
N PRO A 194 16.61 -4.61 -2.67
CA PRO A 194 16.68 -3.95 -3.97
C PRO A 194 17.46 -4.92 -4.84
N PRO A 195 16.85 -5.50 -5.89
CA PRO A 195 17.49 -6.57 -6.64
C PRO A 195 18.85 -6.03 -7.04
N HIS A 196 19.93 -6.71 -6.62
CA HIS A 196 21.30 -6.27 -6.82
C HIS A 196 21.47 -5.65 -8.21
N ALA A 197 21.93 -4.39 -8.26
CA ALA A 197 22.34 -3.63 -9.46
C ALA A 197 21.63 -4.02 -10.77
N GLY A 198 20.30 -3.86 -10.82
CA GLY A 198 19.50 -4.10 -12.03
C GLY A 198 19.07 -2.81 -12.73
N ARG A 199 18.43 -2.97 -13.90
CA ARG A 199 17.76 -1.85 -14.59
C ARG A 199 16.39 -1.60 -13.98
N ILE A 200 16.15 -0.38 -13.51
CA ILE A 200 14.87 0.05 -12.96
C ILE A 200 14.09 0.73 -14.08
N MET A 201 12.89 0.25 -14.38
CA MET A 201 12.00 0.91 -15.34
C MET A 201 11.08 1.88 -14.60
N ALA A 202 11.06 3.14 -15.00
CA ALA A 202 10.12 4.13 -14.47
C ALA A 202 9.25 4.68 -15.60
N VAL A 203 7.94 4.67 -15.41
CA VAL A 203 7.02 5.28 -16.37
C VAL A 203 7.25 6.79 -16.42
N THR A 204 7.18 7.39 -17.60
CA THR A 204 7.22 8.85 -17.77
C THR A 204 6.28 9.29 -18.88
N ILE A 205 6.07 10.60 -18.97
CA ILE A 205 5.38 11.26 -20.07
C ILE A 205 6.22 12.45 -20.57
N VAL A 206 5.85 13.00 -21.74
CA VAL A 206 6.51 14.20 -22.31
C VAL A 206 6.40 15.42 -21.39
N ASP A 207 5.27 15.55 -20.69
CA ASP A 207 5.00 16.63 -19.75
C ASP A 207 5.67 16.37 -18.40
N ASP A 208 6.52 17.29 -17.97
CA ASP A 208 7.25 17.11 -16.72
C ASP A 208 6.42 17.53 -15.50
N SER A 209 5.36 16.78 -15.21
CA SER A 209 4.51 17.07 -14.05
C SER A 209 5.21 16.67 -12.74
N PRO A 210 4.85 17.31 -11.60
CA PRO A 210 5.46 17.03 -10.30
C PRO A 210 5.44 15.56 -9.90
N GLU A 211 4.36 14.85 -10.24
CA GLU A 211 4.21 13.41 -9.95
C GLU A 211 5.28 12.57 -10.67
N TYR A 212 5.50 12.80 -11.97
CA TYR A 212 6.55 12.09 -12.72
C TYR A 212 7.95 12.54 -12.33
N ALA A 213 8.12 13.79 -11.89
CA ALA A 213 9.39 14.25 -11.33
C ALA A 213 9.75 13.51 -10.03
N VAL A 214 8.78 13.32 -9.11
CA VAL A 214 8.94 12.52 -7.90
C VAL A 214 9.26 11.07 -8.25
N LEU A 215 8.52 10.47 -9.19
CA LEU A 215 8.75 9.10 -9.66
C LEU A 215 10.17 8.90 -10.20
N ARG A 216 10.66 9.82 -11.06
CA ARG A 216 12.03 9.78 -11.59
C ARG A 216 13.07 10.00 -10.50
N SER A 217 12.82 10.90 -9.54
CA SER A 217 13.71 11.09 -8.40
C SER A 217 13.85 9.80 -7.60
N ARG A 218 12.76 9.08 -7.34
CA ARG A 218 12.79 7.79 -6.64
C ARG A 218 13.49 6.69 -7.44
N ALA A 219 13.28 6.64 -8.75
CA ALA A 219 14.01 5.72 -9.61
C ALA A 219 15.53 5.96 -9.54
N ALA A 220 15.95 7.23 -9.50
CA ALA A 220 17.36 7.59 -9.34
C ALA A 220 17.91 7.23 -7.96
N ASP A 221 17.17 7.52 -6.87
CA ASP A 221 17.58 7.15 -5.50
C ASP A 221 17.87 5.64 -5.42
N LEU A 222 16.96 4.81 -5.94
CA LEU A 222 17.10 3.35 -5.95
C LEU A 222 18.27 2.88 -6.82
N ALA A 223 18.48 3.52 -7.97
CA ALA A 223 19.59 3.18 -8.87
C ALA A 223 20.95 3.55 -8.25
N GLU A 224 21.04 4.67 -7.52
CA GLU A 224 22.26 5.08 -6.79
C GLU A 224 22.60 4.10 -5.67
N GLU A 225 21.61 3.73 -4.86
CA GLU A 225 21.79 2.79 -3.75
C GLU A 225 22.20 1.40 -4.24
N GLY A 226 21.61 0.95 -5.35
CA GLY A 226 21.85 -0.38 -5.91
C GLY A 226 22.98 -0.49 -6.93
N GLY A 227 23.55 0.64 -7.40
CA GLY A 227 24.50 0.66 -8.52
C GLY A 227 23.88 0.29 -9.88
N GLY A 228 22.61 0.64 -10.09
CA GLY A 228 21.80 0.29 -11.27
C GLY A 228 21.66 1.40 -12.32
N GLU A 229 20.83 1.15 -13.33
CA GLU A 229 20.47 2.12 -14.38
C GLU A 229 18.96 2.38 -14.36
N VAL A 230 18.53 3.56 -14.82
CA VAL A 230 17.11 3.91 -15.00
C VAL A 230 16.74 3.87 -16.48
N VAL A 231 15.69 3.13 -16.79
CA VAL A 231 15.05 3.10 -18.11
C VAL A 231 13.69 3.79 -18.00
N LEU A 232 13.56 4.95 -18.62
CA LEU A 232 12.27 5.65 -18.70
C LEU A 232 11.39 4.98 -19.75
N PHE A 233 10.12 4.71 -19.43
CA PHE A 233 9.13 4.20 -20.39
C PHE A 233 8.10 5.28 -20.71
N GLU A 234 8.18 5.86 -21.90
CA GLU A 234 7.42 7.05 -22.29
C GLU A 234 6.05 6.69 -22.86
N LEU A 235 4.99 6.96 -22.10
CA LEU A 235 3.63 6.53 -22.45
C LEU A 235 2.97 7.39 -23.51
N SER A 236 3.27 8.70 -23.55
CA SER A 236 2.60 9.62 -24.48
C SER A 236 3.08 9.46 -25.93
N ALA A 237 4.19 8.74 -26.15
CA ALA A 237 4.63 8.29 -27.47
C ALA A 237 3.68 7.27 -28.13
N ALA A 238 2.85 6.58 -27.36
CA ALA A 238 1.94 5.57 -27.89
C ALA A 238 0.91 6.22 -28.84
N SER A 239 0.82 5.68 -30.06
CA SER A 239 -0.10 6.17 -31.09
C SER A 239 -0.57 5.01 -31.96
N TYR A 240 -1.85 5.00 -32.31
CA TYR A 240 -2.43 4.04 -33.27
C TYR A 240 -2.10 4.38 -34.72
N LEU A 241 -1.66 5.61 -35.02
CA LEU A 241 -1.58 6.14 -36.38
C LEU A 241 -0.13 6.26 -36.87
N VAL A 242 0.80 6.58 -35.98
CA VAL A 242 2.18 6.88 -36.33
C VAL A 242 3.14 6.24 -35.35
N SER A 243 4.27 5.74 -35.84
CA SER A 243 5.33 5.27 -34.96
C SER A 243 6.01 6.46 -34.27
N PRO A 244 6.38 6.37 -32.98
CA PRO A 244 7.17 7.41 -32.33
C PRO A 244 8.65 7.40 -32.76
N TYR A 245 9.05 6.42 -33.57
CA TYR A 245 10.39 6.29 -34.12
C TYR A 245 10.41 6.73 -35.59
N PRO A 246 11.53 7.32 -36.08
CA PRO A 246 11.69 7.59 -37.50
C PRO A 246 11.50 6.33 -38.35
N GLU A 247 10.84 6.49 -39.51
CA GLU A 247 10.55 5.40 -40.44
C GLU A 247 11.83 4.77 -41.01
N GLU A 248 12.80 5.62 -41.36
CA GLU A 248 14.08 5.18 -41.88
C GLU A 248 14.85 4.36 -40.84
N ASN A 249 15.06 3.08 -41.14
CA ASN A 249 15.74 2.12 -40.27
C ASN A 249 15.05 1.92 -38.90
N ARG A 250 13.71 1.95 -38.84
CA ARG A 250 12.91 1.76 -37.62
C ARG A 250 13.44 0.69 -36.66
N ARG A 251 13.84 -0.49 -37.16
CA ARG A 251 14.40 -1.60 -36.35
C ARG A 251 15.63 -1.21 -35.53
N LYS A 252 16.45 -0.27 -36.01
CA LYS A 252 17.63 0.27 -35.32
C LYS A 252 17.26 1.15 -34.12
N TRP A 253 16.07 1.75 -34.16
CA TRP A 253 15.60 2.71 -33.16
C TRP A 253 14.77 2.08 -32.05
N VAL A 254 14.17 0.92 -32.29
CA VAL A 254 13.38 0.17 -31.28
C VAL A 254 14.33 -0.53 -30.29
N ARG A 255 14.91 0.26 -29.39
CA ARG A 255 15.81 -0.11 -28.28
C ARG A 255 15.76 0.98 -27.21
N VAL A 256 16.48 0.80 -26.11
CA VAL A 256 16.75 1.89 -25.16
C VAL A 256 17.59 2.98 -25.85
N LEU A 257 17.08 4.22 -25.83
CA LEU A 257 17.65 5.40 -26.47
C LEU A 257 18.27 6.36 -25.45
N GLY A 258 19.26 7.13 -25.88
CA GLY A 258 19.88 8.15 -25.05
C GLY A 258 19.38 9.57 -25.38
N GLU A 259 19.98 10.53 -24.68
CA GLU A 259 19.70 11.97 -24.84
C GLU A 259 19.89 12.46 -26.28
N ARG A 260 20.97 12.04 -26.94
CA ARG A 260 21.27 12.44 -28.32
C ARG A 260 20.17 11.99 -29.28
N GLU A 261 19.69 10.76 -29.16
CA GLU A 261 18.57 10.28 -29.98
C GLU A 261 17.28 11.05 -29.70
N MET A 262 16.99 11.39 -28.43
CA MET A 262 15.83 12.22 -28.09
C MET A 262 15.90 13.61 -28.74
N LEU A 263 17.08 14.23 -28.78
CA LEU A 263 17.28 15.51 -29.48
C LEU A 263 17.08 15.36 -31.00
N ILE A 264 17.60 14.30 -31.61
CA ILE A 264 17.40 14.02 -33.05
C ILE A 264 15.91 13.83 -33.35
N PHE A 265 15.15 13.23 -32.44
CA PHE A 265 13.70 13.00 -32.61
C PHE A 265 12.85 14.24 -32.24
N GLY A 266 13.47 15.37 -31.91
CA GLY A 266 12.77 16.60 -31.53
C GLY A 266 12.12 16.55 -30.15
N ARG A 267 12.54 15.63 -29.28
CA ARG A 267 11.97 15.38 -27.94
C ARG A 267 12.83 15.97 -26.83
N ALA A 268 13.08 17.28 -26.90
CA ALA A 268 13.98 17.99 -25.98
C ALA A 268 13.55 17.92 -24.51
N SER A 269 12.25 17.80 -24.20
CA SER A 269 11.80 17.61 -22.81
C SER A 269 12.30 16.28 -22.22
N LEU A 270 12.22 15.20 -22.99
CA LEU A 270 12.69 13.88 -22.57
C LEU A 270 14.23 13.82 -22.48
N ALA A 271 14.93 14.52 -23.37
CA ALA A 271 16.38 14.69 -23.27
C ALA A 271 16.78 15.31 -21.93
N ARG A 272 16.10 16.38 -21.50
CA ARG A 272 16.33 17.01 -20.19
C ARG A 272 16.01 16.08 -19.00
N GLN A 273 14.99 15.23 -19.12
CA GLN A 273 14.70 14.23 -18.08
C GLN A 273 15.86 13.23 -17.92
N LEU A 274 16.46 12.78 -19.03
CA LEU A 274 17.65 11.91 -19.01
C LEU A 274 18.89 12.63 -18.48
N GLU A 275 19.09 13.88 -18.87
CA GLU A 275 20.17 14.73 -18.35
C GLU A 275 20.08 14.90 -16.83
N CYS A 276 18.88 15.11 -16.29
CA CYS A 276 18.64 15.22 -14.85
C CYS A 276 19.08 13.94 -14.11
N LEU A 277 18.73 12.75 -14.61
CA LEU A 277 19.17 11.47 -14.03
C LEU A 277 20.70 11.33 -14.08
N ARG A 278 21.31 11.66 -15.22
CA ARG A 278 22.77 11.60 -15.39
C ARG A 278 23.52 12.59 -14.52
N SER A 279 22.96 13.77 -14.26
CA SER A 279 23.55 14.77 -13.36
C SER A 279 23.71 14.26 -11.93
N ARG A 280 22.93 13.23 -11.57
CA ARG A 280 23.04 12.52 -10.29
C ARG A 280 23.99 11.31 -10.33
N GLY A 281 24.66 11.07 -11.46
CA GLY A 281 25.56 9.93 -11.63
C GLY A 281 24.89 8.62 -12.03
N VAL A 282 23.59 8.64 -12.36
CA VAL A 282 22.81 7.45 -12.74
C VAL A 282 22.87 7.23 -14.25
N GLY A 283 23.19 5.99 -14.67
CA GLY A 283 23.04 5.57 -16.05
C GLY A 283 21.58 5.61 -16.47
N ALA A 284 21.25 6.31 -17.55
CA ALA A 284 19.85 6.51 -17.95
C ALA A 284 19.63 6.37 -19.46
N GLY A 285 18.48 5.80 -19.81
CA GLY A 285 17.95 5.72 -21.18
C GLY A 285 16.43 5.74 -21.20
N ILE A 286 15.83 5.77 -22.39
CA ILE A 286 14.38 5.87 -22.59
C ILE A 286 13.88 4.95 -23.70
N ILE A 287 12.69 4.39 -23.51
CA ILE A 287 11.93 3.64 -24.51
C ILE A 287 10.69 4.47 -24.86
N LEU A 288 10.44 4.64 -26.16
CA LEU A 288 9.20 5.25 -26.65
C LEU A 288 8.18 4.15 -26.91
N SER A 289 7.02 4.20 -26.26
CA SER A 289 6.01 3.18 -26.45
C SER A 289 5.40 3.23 -27.85
N THR A 290 5.37 2.11 -28.57
CA THR A 290 4.72 1.97 -29.87
C THR A 290 3.25 1.54 -29.77
N ALA A 291 2.76 1.22 -28.58
CA ALA A 291 1.40 0.74 -28.34
C ALA A 291 0.86 1.26 -27.00
N HIS A 292 -0.46 1.38 -26.91
CA HIS A 292 -1.10 1.70 -25.64
C HIS A 292 -1.18 0.48 -24.72
N GLY A 293 -1.32 0.75 -23.42
CA GLY A 293 -1.53 -0.25 -22.38
C GLY A 293 -0.26 -0.85 -21.78
N PHE A 294 -0.41 -1.48 -20.61
CA PHE A 294 0.73 -1.99 -19.84
C PHE A 294 1.29 -3.33 -20.33
N ARG A 295 0.58 -4.06 -21.19
CA ARG A 295 1.13 -5.27 -21.81
C ARG A 295 2.43 -4.97 -22.57
N HIS A 296 2.46 -3.88 -23.33
CA HIS A 296 3.67 -3.49 -24.07
C HIS A 296 4.81 -3.08 -23.13
N LEU A 297 4.50 -2.46 -21.99
CA LEU A 297 5.48 -2.19 -20.95
C LEU A 297 6.10 -3.51 -20.45
N ALA A 298 5.27 -4.52 -20.15
CA ALA A 298 5.73 -5.83 -19.69
C ALA A 298 6.63 -6.55 -20.70
N GLU A 299 6.36 -6.44 -22.00
CA GLU A 299 7.24 -6.96 -23.06
C GLU A 299 8.65 -6.34 -23.01
N TRP A 300 8.73 -5.03 -22.74
CA TRP A 300 10.01 -4.34 -22.58
C TRP A 300 10.73 -4.69 -21.29
N VAL A 301 9.96 -4.97 -20.23
CA VAL A 301 10.51 -5.40 -18.94
C VAL A 301 11.33 -6.67 -19.10
N GLU A 302 10.80 -7.68 -19.80
CA GLU A 302 11.54 -8.91 -20.06
C GLU A 302 12.71 -8.67 -21.04
N ARG A 303 12.48 -7.90 -22.10
CA ARG A 303 13.50 -7.65 -23.13
C ARG A 303 14.75 -6.96 -22.58
N GLU A 304 14.59 -6.01 -21.67
CA GLU A 304 15.69 -5.21 -21.12
C GLU A 304 16.14 -5.70 -19.74
N ASN A 305 15.68 -6.89 -19.32
CA ASN A 305 15.97 -7.50 -18.02
C ASN A 305 15.76 -6.51 -16.86
N ILE A 306 14.61 -5.84 -16.89
CA ILE A 306 14.22 -4.89 -15.86
C ILE A 306 14.00 -5.64 -14.55
N SER A 307 14.61 -5.14 -13.48
CA SER A 307 14.54 -5.75 -12.17
C SER A 307 13.34 -5.25 -11.35
N MET A 308 12.85 -4.06 -11.64
CA MET A 308 11.73 -3.41 -10.95
C MET A 308 11.05 -2.38 -11.84
N ILE A 309 9.73 -2.26 -11.71
CA ILE A 309 8.91 -1.29 -12.43
C ILE A 309 8.34 -0.27 -11.44
N LEU A 310 8.51 1.02 -11.72
CA LEU A 310 7.95 2.13 -10.97
C LEU A 310 6.86 2.81 -11.79
N ILE A 311 5.66 2.89 -11.22
CA ILE A 311 4.53 3.63 -11.79
C ILE A 311 3.94 4.58 -10.73
N PRO A 312 3.32 5.70 -11.13
CA PRO A 312 2.69 6.59 -10.16
C PRO A 312 1.44 5.93 -9.53
N ALA A 313 1.17 6.19 -8.26
CA ALA A 313 0.05 5.60 -7.54
C ALA A 313 -1.32 5.95 -8.15
N SER A 314 -1.44 7.09 -8.82
CA SER A 314 -2.63 7.48 -9.58
C SER A 314 -3.00 6.46 -10.68
N MET A 315 -2.03 5.72 -11.22
CA MET A 315 -2.27 4.67 -12.21
C MET A 315 -2.79 3.36 -11.63
N ALA A 316 -2.87 3.22 -10.30
CA ALA A 316 -3.58 2.10 -9.69
C ALA A 316 -5.10 2.19 -9.89
N ASN A 317 -5.64 3.41 -10.01
CA ASN A 317 -7.05 3.67 -10.26
C ASN A 317 -7.22 4.53 -11.53
N PRO A 318 -6.92 3.97 -12.72
CA PRO A 318 -6.92 4.70 -13.99
C PRO A 318 -8.32 5.18 -14.37
N SER A 319 -8.38 6.28 -15.14
CA SER A 319 -9.65 6.79 -15.70
C SER A 319 -10.29 5.76 -16.65
N LEU A 320 -11.59 5.90 -16.97
CA LEU A 320 -12.25 5.00 -17.93
C LEU A 320 -11.54 4.98 -19.29
N LEU A 321 -11.09 6.13 -19.79
CA LEU A 321 -10.39 6.23 -21.06
C LEU A 321 -9.05 5.49 -21.01
N ASP A 322 -8.32 5.59 -19.91
CA ASP A 322 -7.04 4.89 -19.73
C ASP A 322 -7.24 3.37 -19.61
N ARG A 323 -8.31 2.93 -18.96
CA ARG A 323 -8.70 1.50 -18.92
C ARG A 323 -9.02 0.96 -20.30
N LEU A 324 -9.78 1.72 -21.11
CA LEU A 324 -10.09 1.34 -22.50
C LEU A 324 -8.84 1.29 -23.39
N ARG A 325 -7.82 2.09 -23.08
CA ARG A 325 -6.49 2.06 -23.72
C ARG A 325 -5.58 0.95 -23.18
N GLY A 326 -6.02 0.18 -22.20
CA GLY A 326 -5.28 -0.96 -21.63
C GLY A 326 -4.31 -0.61 -20.51
N TYR A 327 -4.40 0.57 -19.90
CA TYR A 327 -3.57 0.97 -18.75
C TYR A 327 -4.20 0.50 -17.43
N ARG A 328 -4.45 -0.81 -17.30
CA ARG A 328 -4.97 -1.40 -16.06
C ARG A 328 -3.85 -2.11 -15.30
N LEU A 329 -3.73 -1.84 -14.00
CA LEU A 329 -2.68 -2.39 -13.15
C LEU A 329 -2.73 -3.92 -13.05
N ASP A 330 -3.93 -4.50 -12.97
CA ASP A 330 -4.13 -5.95 -13.03
C ASP A 330 -3.49 -6.57 -14.29
N GLY A 331 -3.74 -5.97 -15.45
CA GLY A 331 -3.12 -6.40 -16.72
C GLY A 331 -1.60 -6.28 -16.73
N LEU A 332 -1.00 -5.31 -16.02
CA LEU A 332 0.46 -5.27 -15.86
C LEU A 332 0.94 -6.45 -15.00
N LEU A 333 0.31 -6.67 -13.86
CA LEU A 333 0.68 -7.69 -12.88
C LEU A 333 0.49 -9.12 -13.39
N GLU A 334 -0.44 -9.34 -14.32
CA GLU A 334 -0.64 -10.61 -15.03
C GLU A 334 0.48 -10.92 -16.03
N HIS A 335 1.15 -9.90 -16.57
CA HIS A 335 2.12 -10.07 -17.67
C HIS A 335 3.58 -9.90 -17.25
N THR A 336 3.85 -9.68 -15.96
CA THR A 336 5.21 -9.64 -15.43
C THR A 336 5.27 -10.24 -14.03
N ASP A 337 6.37 -10.93 -13.75
CA ASP A 337 6.70 -11.39 -12.39
C ASP A 337 7.63 -10.40 -11.68
N ARG A 338 8.04 -9.32 -12.35
CA ARG A 338 8.90 -8.29 -11.76
C ARG A 338 8.11 -7.45 -10.75
N PRO A 339 8.75 -7.03 -9.63
CA PRO A 339 8.11 -6.14 -8.68
C PRO A 339 7.62 -4.86 -9.35
N VAL A 340 6.33 -4.56 -9.19
CA VAL A 340 5.72 -3.28 -9.57
C VAL A 340 5.53 -2.45 -8.30
N MET A 341 6.15 -1.28 -8.27
CA MET A 341 6.09 -0.32 -7.17
C MET A 341 5.24 0.88 -7.57
N LEU A 342 4.27 1.20 -6.73
CA LEU A 342 3.43 2.39 -6.81
C LEU A 342 4.11 3.50 -6.01
N VAL A 343 4.39 4.63 -6.65
CA VAL A 343 5.00 5.78 -6.00
C VAL A 343 3.94 6.86 -5.76
N GLU A 344 3.74 7.19 -4.49
CA GLU A 344 2.80 8.22 -4.05
C GLU A 344 3.35 9.63 -4.35
N PRO A 345 2.50 10.68 -4.38
CA PRO A 345 2.95 12.05 -4.63
C PRO A 345 4.03 12.56 -3.64
N GLY A 346 4.05 12.04 -2.41
CA GLY A 346 5.08 12.33 -1.40
C GLY A 346 6.38 11.53 -1.56
N GLY A 347 6.45 10.65 -2.57
CA GLY A 347 7.59 9.80 -2.88
C GLY A 347 7.69 8.53 -2.04
N SER A 348 6.72 8.23 -1.16
CA SER A 348 6.63 6.90 -0.53
C SER A 348 6.27 5.84 -1.58
N MET A 349 6.75 4.62 -1.39
CA MET A 349 6.51 3.51 -2.31
C MET A 349 5.74 2.39 -1.64
N ARG A 350 4.82 1.76 -2.38
CA ARG A 350 4.20 0.49 -1.97
C ARG A 350 4.20 -0.50 -3.13
N ARG A 351 4.33 -1.78 -2.83
CA ARG A 351 4.23 -2.83 -3.86
C ARG A 351 2.78 -2.95 -4.34
N ALA A 352 2.58 -3.06 -5.65
CA ALA A 352 1.30 -3.45 -6.20
C ALA A 352 1.09 -4.96 -5.98
N GLY A 353 -0.05 -5.33 -5.37
CA GLY A 353 -0.44 -6.73 -5.19
C GLY A 353 -1.26 -7.24 -6.38
N ARG A 354 -1.08 -8.52 -6.75
CA ARG A 354 -2.04 -9.20 -7.62
C ARG A 354 -3.37 -9.26 -6.87
N SER A 355 -4.41 -8.66 -7.44
CA SER A 355 -5.78 -8.94 -7.02
C SER A 355 -6.02 -10.43 -7.22
N THR A 356 -6.19 -11.19 -6.14
CA THR A 356 -6.71 -12.57 -6.21
C THR A 356 -8.19 -12.50 -6.55
N LEU A 357 -8.49 -12.17 -7.80
CA LEU A 357 -9.80 -12.34 -8.42
C LEU A 357 -9.57 -13.16 -9.69
N ASP A 358 -9.21 -14.44 -9.50
CA ASP A 358 -9.37 -15.48 -10.50
C ASP A 358 -9.41 -16.82 -9.77
N ASN A 359 -10.63 -17.28 -9.50
CA ASN A 359 -11.09 -18.67 -9.63
C ASN A 359 -12.53 -18.77 -9.12
N CYS A 360 -13.49 -18.41 -9.99
CA CYS A 360 -14.72 -19.16 -10.31
C CYS A 360 -15.56 -18.41 -11.34
#